data_AF-A0A7K2ALV8-F1
#
_entry.id   AF-A0A7K2ALV8-F1
#
_cell.length_a   1.000
_cell.length_b   1.000
_cell.length_c   1.000
_cell.angle_alpha   90.00
_cell.angle_beta   90.00
_cell.angle_gamma   90.00
#
_symmetry.space_group_name_H-M   'P 1'
#
loop_
_entity.id
_entity.type
_entity.pdbx_description
1 polymer ?
#
loop_
_entity_poly.entity_id
_entity_poly.type
_entity_poly.pdbx_seq_one_letter_code
_entity_poly.pdbx_strand_id
1 'polypeptide(L)'
;MIALLVFGFILFRPGLAKGQEMVSGESQFVFNTFAFLIWGGLVMWMAAGFTMLEAGAVRSKNSSMICLKNIGIYSIAGLAYYAIGYNLMYVDVGSVIGSIQLFYSSSAAEIALLDGAADVVADVIGNGYAVMSDWFFQMVFVATAASIVSGAIAERVKMWTFFVFVLILTGVIYPIVGAWTWGGGWLAEMGFSDFAGSTIVHGTGGWAALAGVLVIGPRLGKFRKDGSVKPTPPSNVLMVTLGVFILWLGWFGFNGGSQLALGSAVDAVAMSNVLVNTNLAAAGGVVMALLVSRPLLGRIDLFAGLNGAIAGLVAITAGPDLVDHYWSILIGAVGGLIVVAGIKFLEDRKVDDVVGAIPAHLMSGAWGTLVVGVTGGAPLGVQLVGILAVGAFVFVVSSVVWRLLDRWMGLRVEPDIERLGQDAGELGIESYPEFLLVPEEFGEED
;
A
#
# COMPACT_ATOMS: atom_id res chain seq x y z
N MET A 1 -64.65 0.63 -13.42
CA MET A 1 -63.29 0.22 -13.02
C MET A 1 -62.18 0.90 -13.85
N ILE A 2 -62.36 1.10 -15.16
CA ILE A 2 -61.37 1.79 -16.01
C ILE A 2 -61.35 3.32 -15.78
N ALA A 3 -62.49 3.95 -15.47
CA ALA A 3 -62.55 5.40 -15.19
C ALA A 3 -61.87 5.84 -13.87
N LEU A 4 -61.76 4.94 -12.89
CA LEU A 4 -61.05 5.20 -11.63
C LEU A 4 -59.52 5.04 -11.75
N LEU A 5 -59.05 4.28 -12.74
CA LEU A 5 -57.62 4.11 -13.03
C LEU A 5 -57.03 5.30 -13.80
N VAL A 6 -57.85 6.03 -14.57
CA VAL A 6 -57.41 7.24 -15.29
C VAL A 6 -57.34 8.46 -14.35
N PHE A 7 -58.17 8.53 -13.31
CA PHE A 7 -58.14 9.64 -12.34
C PHE A 7 -56.96 9.53 -11.35
N GLY A 8 -56.49 8.31 -11.05
CA GLY A 8 -55.31 8.08 -10.21
C GLY A 8 -53.99 8.48 -10.87
N PHE A 9 -53.91 8.48 -12.21
CA PHE A 9 -52.69 8.84 -12.95
C PHE A 9 -52.47 10.36 -13.11
N ILE A 10 -53.48 11.18 -12.82
CA ILE A 10 -53.38 12.65 -12.93
C ILE A 10 -53.06 13.29 -11.56
N LEU A 11 -53.46 12.65 -10.45
CA LEU A 11 -53.21 13.16 -9.09
C LEU A 11 -51.82 12.83 -8.52
N PHE A 12 -51.07 11.91 -9.14
CA PHE A 12 -49.68 11.59 -8.79
C PHE A 12 -48.68 11.94 -9.90
N ARG A 13 -48.90 13.06 -10.60
CA ARG A 13 -47.76 13.71 -11.25
C ARG A 13 -46.93 14.35 -10.13
N PRO A 14 -45.71 13.88 -9.82
CA PRO A 14 -44.75 14.77 -9.20
C PRO A 14 -44.69 15.98 -10.14
N GLY A 15 -44.98 17.16 -9.61
CA GLY A 15 -44.71 18.38 -10.35
C GLY A 15 -43.27 18.28 -10.83
N LEU A 16 -43.07 18.31 -12.15
CA LEU A 16 -41.77 18.54 -12.74
C LEU A 16 -41.36 19.96 -12.35
N ALA A 17 -40.93 20.13 -11.10
CA ALA A 17 -40.00 21.16 -10.74
C ALA A 17 -38.72 20.81 -11.49
N LYS A 18 -38.58 21.35 -12.70
CA LYS A 18 -37.30 21.49 -13.37
C LYS A 18 -36.48 22.52 -12.59
N GLY A 19 -35.97 22.09 -11.45
CA GLY A 19 -34.76 22.61 -10.86
C GLY A 19 -33.91 21.38 -10.61
N GLN A 20 -33.07 20.99 -11.56
CA GLN A 20 -31.88 20.23 -11.17
C GLN A 20 -31.10 21.20 -10.29
N GLU A 21 -31.30 21.14 -8.98
CA GLU A 21 -30.30 21.65 -8.06
C GLU A 21 -29.06 20.81 -8.33
N MET A 22 -28.15 21.38 -9.13
CA MET A 22 -26.79 20.87 -9.19
C MET A 22 -26.27 20.84 -7.75
N VAL A 23 -25.54 19.80 -7.39
CA VAL A 23 -24.79 19.79 -6.13
C VAL A 23 -24.03 21.11 -6.05
N SER A 24 -24.28 21.91 -5.00
CA SER A 24 -23.60 23.19 -4.87
C SER A 24 -22.08 22.95 -4.80
N GLY A 25 -21.27 23.90 -5.27
CA GLY A 25 -19.80 23.77 -5.18
C GLY A 25 -19.35 23.47 -3.74
N GLU A 26 -20.04 24.05 -2.76
CA GLU A 26 -19.83 23.77 -1.34
C GLU A 26 -20.14 22.32 -0.96
N SER A 27 -21.25 21.75 -1.42
CA SER A 27 -21.59 20.35 -1.16
C SER A 27 -20.59 19.40 -1.81
N GLN A 28 -20.14 19.68 -3.04
CA GLN A 28 -19.08 18.91 -3.71
C GLN A 28 -17.77 18.96 -2.91
N PHE A 29 -17.35 20.15 -2.49
CA PHE A 29 -16.17 20.34 -1.65
C PHE A 29 -16.25 19.53 -0.35
N VAL A 30 -17.41 19.57 0.33
CA VAL A 30 -17.65 18.82 1.56
C VAL A 30 -17.56 17.32 1.33
N PHE A 31 -18.21 16.78 0.29
CA PHE A 31 -18.18 15.34 0.03
C PHE A 31 -16.81 14.84 -0.42
N ASN A 32 -16.08 15.59 -1.25
CA ASN A 32 -14.71 15.26 -1.64
C ASN A 32 -13.78 15.24 -0.41
N THR A 33 -13.86 16.28 0.42
CA THR A 33 -13.08 16.39 1.67
C THR A 33 -13.40 15.24 2.62
N PHE A 34 -14.70 14.95 2.82
CA PHE A 34 -15.14 13.86 3.67
C PHE A 34 -14.66 12.50 3.16
N ALA A 35 -14.72 12.28 1.83
CA ALA A 35 -14.21 11.07 1.21
C ALA A 35 -12.72 10.87 1.53
N PHE A 36 -11.87 11.88 1.33
CA PHE A 36 -10.43 11.76 1.67
C PHE A 36 -10.17 11.43 3.13
N LEU A 37 -10.92 12.02 4.06
CA LEU A 37 -10.75 11.74 5.49
C LEU A 37 -11.15 10.31 5.85
N ILE A 38 -12.30 9.82 5.36
CA ILE A 38 -12.79 8.48 5.66
C ILE A 38 -11.98 7.41 4.96
N TRP A 39 -11.73 7.57 3.66
CA TRP A 39 -10.92 6.63 2.88
C TRP A 39 -9.48 6.61 3.38
N GLY A 40 -8.90 7.78 3.71
CA GLY A 40 -7.61 7.88 4.36
C GLY A 40 -7.56 7.15 5.71
N GLY A 41 -8.65 7.21 6.49
CA GLY A 41 -8.79 6.43 7.72
C GLY A 41 -8.78 4.91 7.49
N LEU A 42 -9.43 4.43 6.43
CA LEU A 42 -9.37 3.01 6.06
C LEU A 42 -7.98 2.59 5.58
N VAL A 43 -7.30 3.44 4.79
CA VAL A 43 -5.93 3.17 4.35
C VAL A 43 -4.95 3.22 5.53
N MET A 44 -5.12 4.15 6.47
CA MET A 44 -4.36 4.16 7.72
C MET A 44 -4.49 2.83 8.46
N TRP A 45 -5.69 2.25 8.50
CA TRP A 45 -5.93 0.95 9.13
C TRP A 45 -5.15 -0.20 8.46
N MET A 46 -4.69 -0.05 7.21
CA MET A 46 -3.75 -0.99 6.60
C MET A 46 -2.45 -1.10 7.39
N ALA A 47 -2.00 -0.08 8.13
CA ALA A 47 -0.84 -0.17 9.00
C ALA A 47 -1.03 -1.26 10.09
N ALA A 48 -2.23 -1.40 10.64
CA ALA A 48 -2.57 -2.51 11.53
C ALA A 48 -2.59 -3.85 10.78
N GLY A 49 -3.05 -3.86 9.53
CA GLY A 49 -3.02 -5.03 8.65
C GLY A 49 -1.60 -5.54 8.38
N PHE A 50 -0.68 -4.65 7.99
CA PHE A 50 0.75 -4.97 7.83
C PHE A 50 1.37 -5.46 9.13
N THR A 51 1.07 -4.79 10.25
CA THR A 51 1.55 -5.22 11.58
C THR A 51 1.15 -6.67 11.87
N MET A 52 -0.13 -7.00 11.71
CA MET A 52 -0.65 -8.35 12.00
C MET A 52 -0.11 -9.39 11.02
N LEU A 53 -0.04 -9.05 9.73
CA LEU A 53 0.52 -9.91 8.69
C LEU A 53 1.98 -10.23 8.97
N GLU A 54 2.80 -9.21 9.15
CA GLU A 54 4.24 -9.36 9.35
C GLU A 54 4.53 -10.06 10.68
N ALA A 55 3.89 -9.65 11.79
CA ALA A 55 4.17 -10.19 13.12
C ALA A 55 3.76 -11.66 13.23
N GLY A 56 2.69 -12.07 12.53
CA GLY A 56 2.29 -13.47 12.43
C GLY A 56 3.15 -14.28 11.45
N ALA A 57 3.77 -13.65 10.46
CA ALA A 57 4.56 -14.29 9.41
C ALA A 57 6.00 -14.62 9.86
N VAL A 58 6.58 -13.76 10.70
CA VAL A 58 7.91 -13.99 11.26
C VAL A 58 7.91 -15.12 12.28
N ARG A 59 9.10 -15.61 12.64
CA ARG A 59 9.25 -16.50 13.80
C ARG A 59 8.91 -15.74 15.10
N SER A 60 8.34 -16.45 16.08
CA SER A 60 7.82 -15.91 17.34
C SER A 60 8.78 -14.99 18.11
N LYS A 61 10.08 -15.25 17.98
CA LYS A 61 11.19 -14.49 18.59
C LYS A 61 11.44 -13.10 17.97
N ASN A 62 10.66 -12.69 16.98
CA ASN A 62 10.80 -11.43 16.25
C ASN A 62 9.46 -10.66 16.16
N SER A 63 8.38 -11.17 16.75
CA SER A 63 7.04 -10.61 16.57
C SER A 63 6.91 -9.24 17.26
N SER A 64 7.54 -9.04 18.43
CA SER A 64 7.51 -7.76 19.17
C SER A 64 8.26 -6.68 18.39
N MET A 65 9.41 -7.04 17.81
CA MET A 65 10.20 -6.17 16.95
C MET A 65 9.42 -5.72 15.72
N ILE A 66 8.60 -6.60 15.13
CA ILE A 66 7.75 -6.22 14.01
C ILE A 66 6.65 -5.23 14.42
N CYS A 67 6.02 -5.42 15.58
CA CYS A 67 5.05 -4.47 16.12
C CYS A 67 5.68 -3.08 16.30
N LEU A 68 6.86 -3.01 16.92
CA LEU A 68 7.57 -1.74 17.10
C LEU A 68 7.99 -1.10 15.76
N LYS A 69 8.50 -1.90 14.82
CA LYS A 69 8.86 -1.43 13.49
C LYS A 69 7.65 -0.85 12.77
N ASN A 70 6.48 -1.48 12.81
CA ASN A 70 5.30 -0.98 12.08
C ASN A 70 4.77 0.34 12.63
N ILE A 71 4.64 0.49 13.96
CA ILE A 71 4.21 1.79 14.54
C ILE A 71 5.26 2.88 14.30
N GLY A 72 6.54 2.51 14.32
CA GLY A 72 7.65 3.40 14.00
C GLY A 72 7.65 3.84 12.53
N ILE A 73 7.44 2.92 11.59
CA ILE A 73 7.33 3.22 10.15
C ILE A 73 6.25 4.26 9.91
N TYR A 74 5.04 4.02 10.41
CA TYR A 74 3.92 4.93 10.19
C TYR A 74 4.23 6.33 10.71
N SER A 75 4.79 6.41 11.92
CA SER A 75 5.16 7.67 12.55
C SER A 75 6.25 8.43 11.78
N ILE A 76 7.33 7.74 11.40
CA ILE A 76 8.45 8.34 10.67
C ILE A 76 8.03 8.71 9.26
N ALA A 77 7.24 7.88 8.58
CA ALA A 77 6.71 8.14 7.26
C ALA A 77 5.87 9.42 7.24
N GLY A 78 4.95 9.55 8.20
CA GLY A 78 4.11 10.75 8.34
C GLY A 78 4.94 12.01 8.58
N LEU A 79 5.92 11.96 9.49
CA LEU A 79 6.79 13.10 9.76
C LEU A 79 7.70 13.46 8.58
N ALA A 80 8.26 12.48 7.88
CA ALA A 80 9.11 12.70 6.70
C ALA A 80 8.31 13.32 5.55
N TYR A 81 7.11 12.79 5.32
CA TYR A 81 6.22 13.27 4.27
C TYR A 81 5.67 14.66 4.58
N TYR A 82 5.36 14.94 5.85
CA TYR A 82 5.04 16.28 6.33
C TYR A 82 6.21 17.26 6.15
N ALA A 83 7.40 16.86 6.57
CA ALA A 83 8.56 17.73 6.61
C ALA A 83 9.04 18.14 5.22
N ILE A 84 8.96 17.27 4.21
CA ILE A 84 9.44 17.59 2.86
C ILE A 84 8.71 16.83 1.75
N GLY A 85 8.24 15.60 2.03
CA GLY A 85 7.75 14.71 0.97
C GLY A 85 6.55 15.24 0.19
N TYR A 86 5.56 15.87 0.85
CA TYR A 86 4.39 16.41 0.15
C TYR A 86 4.78 17.52 -0.82
N ASN A 87 5.65 18.44 -0.39
CA ASN A 87 6.13 19.54 -1.24
C ASN A 87 6.90 19.01 -2.46
N LEU A 88 7.73 17.99 -2.29
CA LEU A 88 8.43 17.34 -3.41
C LEU A 88 7.49 16.63 -4.38
N MET A 89 6.36 16.11 -3.89
CA MET A 89 5.43 15.30 -4.68
C MET A 89 4.38 16.13 -5.43
N TYR A 90 3.85 17.19 -4.83
CA TYR A 90 2.65 17.88 -5.34
C TYR A 90 2.78 19.39 -5.53
N VAL A 91 3.77 20.06 -4.92
CA VAL A 91 3.85 21.53 -4.95
C VAL A 91 4.81 21.99 -6.05
N ASP A 92 4.32 22.81 -6.98
CA ASP A 92 5.10 23.40 -8.10
C ASP A 92 5.94 22.38 -8.89
N VAL A 93 5.37 21.20 -9.18
CA VAL A 93 6.06 20.14 -9.91
C VAL A 93 6.33 20.58 -11.34
N GLY A 94 7.60 20.82 -11.66
CA GLY A 94 8.01 21.21 -13.02
C GLY A 94 8.09 20.02 -13.98
N SER A 95 8.72 18.93 -13.56
CA SER A 95 8.89 17.71 -14.39
C SER A 95 9.30 16.51 -13.55
N VAL A 96 10.37 16.64 -12.76
CA VAL A 96 10.97 15.51 -12.01
C VAL A 96 10.67 15.59 -10.51
N ILE A 97 10.66 16.79 -9.94
CA ILE A 97 10.39 17.05 -8.52
C ILE A 97 9.61 18.36 -8.38
N GLY A 98 8.86 18.48 -7.29
CA GLY A 98 8.27 19.72 -6.81
C GLY A 98 9.22 20.56 -5.96
N SER A 99 8.62 21.47 -5.20
CA SER A 99 9.27 22.48 -4.37
C SER A 99 10.11 21.86 -3.24
N ILE A 100 11.38 22.29 -3.14
CA ILE A 100 12.26 21.96 -2.02
C ILE A 100 11.97 22.94 -0.88
N GLN A 101 10.84 22.73 -0.20
CA GLN A 101 10.40 23.53 0.94
C GLN A 101 10.10 22.63 2.13
N LEU A 102 10.44 23.11 3.33
CA LEU A 102 10.14 22.39 4.56
C LEU A 102 8.75 22.73 5.08
N PHE A 103 8.06 21.69 5.50
CA PHE A 103 6.71 21.71 6.07
C PHE A 103 5.63 22.12 5.06
N TYR A 104 4.52 21.42 5.10
CA TYR A 104 3.31 21.76 4.37
C TYR A 104 2.23 22.22 5.35
N SER A 105 1.28 23.05 4.91
CA SER A 105 0.21 23.54 5.78
C SER A 105 -1.05 23.84 4.98
N SER A 106 -2.15 24.10 5.70
CA SER A 106 -3.38 24.63 5.11
C SER A 106 -3.09 25.91 4.32
N SER A 107 -3.86 26.14 3.27
CA SER A 107 -3.75 27.36 2.49
C SER A 107 -4.12 28.59 3.34
N ALA A 108 -3.62 29.77 2.95
CA ALA A 108 -3.95 31.02 3.64
C ALA A 108 -5.47 31.30 3.67
N ALA A 109 -6.19 30.92 2.61
CA ALA A 109 -7.64 31.06 2.52
C ALA A 109 -8.37 30.12 3.52
N GLU A 110 -7.92 28.87 3.67
CA GLU A 110 -8.51 27.95 4.67
C GLU A 110 -8.25 28.42 6.10
N ILE A 111 -7.06 28.96 6.39
CA ILE A 111 -6.75 29.53 7.72
C ILE A 111 -7.66 30.74 7.99
N ALA A 112 -7.78 31.67 7.04
CA ALA A 112 -8.66 32.82 7.18
C ALA A 112 -10.14 32.41 7.36
N LEU A 113 -10.58 31.36 6.67
CA LEU A 113 -11.94 30.82 6.83
C LEU A 113 -12.16 30.28 8.24
N LEU A 114 -11.19 29.56 8.81
CA LEU A 114 -11.25 29.09 10.21
C LEU A 114 -11.29 30.24 11.22
N ASP A 115 -10.66 31.37 10.88
CA ASP A 115 -10.68 32.61 11.67
C ASP A 115 -11.97 33.44 11.46
N GLY A 116 -12.91 32.96 10.65
CA GLY A 116 -14.24 33.55 10.45
C GLY A 116 -14.38 34.49 9.25
N ALA A 117 -13.40 34.53 8.35
CA ALA A 117 -13.50 35.30 7.10
C ALA A 117 -14.46 34.59 6.12
N ALA A 118 -15.72 35.02 6.08
CA ALA A 118 -16.73 34.41 5.21
C ALA A 118 -16.56 34.77 3.72
N ASP A 119 -15.76 35.79 3.40
CA ASP A 119 -15.50 36.27 2.05
C ASP A 119 -14.56 35.35 1.25
N VAL A 120 -13.73 34.54 1.92
CA VAL A 120 -12.80 33.59 1.27
C VAL A 120 -13.43 32.22 0.97
N VAL A 121 -14.71 32.01 1.27
CA VAL A 121 -15.41 30.72 1.05
C VAL A 121 -15.32 30.28 -0.41
N ALA A 122 -15.47 31.21 -1.36
CA ALA A 122 -15.38 30.89 -2.78
C ALA A 122 -13.97 30.42 -3.19
N ASP A 123 -12.91 31.01 -2.62
CA ASP A 123 -11.52 30.63 -2.88
C ASP A 123 -11.22 29.23 -2.33
N VAL A 124 -11.70 28.92 -1.11
CA VAL A 124 -11.55 27.60 -0.49
C VAL A 124 -12.28 26.52 -1.29
N ILE A 125 -13.54 26.77 -1.65
CA ILE A 125 -14.34 25.83 -2.46
C ILE A 125 -13.73 25.63 -3.85
N GLY A 126 -13.10 26.68 -4.41
CA GLY A 126 -12.41 26.63 -5.71
C GLY A 126 -11.31 25.58 -5.81
N ASN A 127 -10.71 25.17 -4.68
CA ASN A 127 -9.73 24.08 -4.63
C ASN A 127 -10.36 22.68 -4.78
N GLY A 128 -11.69 22.57 -4.69
CA GLY A 128 -12.44 21.31 -4.86
C GLY A 128 -12.46 20.38 -3.64
N TYR A 129 -11.51 20.51 -2.72
CA TYR A 129 -11.45 19.84 -1.42
C TYR A 129 -10.49 20.57 -0.46
N ALA A 130 -10.58 20.29 0.84
CA ALA A 130 -9.66 20.85 1.82
C ALA A 130 -8.25 20.27 1.65
N VAL A 131 -7.21 21.09 1.53
CA VAL A 131 -5.88 20.63 1.10
C VAL A 131 -5.22 19.65 2.08
N MET A 132 -5.51 19.80 3.37
CA MET A 132 -5.00 18.89 4.40
C MET A 132 -5.68 17.51 4.40
N SER A 133 -6.87 17.40 3.78
CA SER A 133 -7.52 16.09 3.60
C SER A 133 -6.80 15.25 2.53
N ASP A 134 -6.36 15.85 1.43
CA ASP A 134 -5.48 15.20 0.46
C ASP A 134 -4.11 14.89 1.08
N TRP A 135 -3.49 15.83 1.80
CA TRP A 135 -2.23 15.54 2.50
C TRP A 135 -2.31 14.27 3.36
N PHE A 136 -3.36 14.13 4.16
CA PHE A 136 -3.59 12.94 4.99
C PHE A 136 -3.79 11.68 4.13
N PHE A 137 -4.61 11.77 3.08
CA PHE A 137 -4.87 10.66 2.17
C PHE A 137 -3.58 10.18 1.46
N GLN A 138 -2.72 11.09 1.02
CA GLN A 138 -1.46 10.74 0.36
C GLN A 138 -0.41 10.19 1.35
N MET A 139 -0.36 10.73 2.58
CA MET A 139 0.58 10.29 3.60
C MET A 139 0.47 8.79 3.90
N VAL A 140 -0.76 8.27 3.95
CA VAL A 140 -1.00 6.86 4.28
C VAL A 140 -0.60 5.91 3.13
N PHE A 141 -0.54 6.39 1.88
CA PHE A 141 0.01 5.65 0.74
C PHE A 141 1.55 5.56 0.81
N VAL A 142 2.20 6.67 1.20
CA VAL A 142 3.64 6.73 1.39
C VAL A 142 4.08 5.76 2.49
N ALA A 143 3.35 5.71 3.61
CA ALA A 143 3.59 4.75 4.70
C ALA A 143 3.44 3.30 4.22
N THR A 144 2.44 3.03 3.37
CA THR A 144 2.21 1.70 2.77
C THR A 144 3.43 1.22 1.98
N ALA A 145 4.05 2.08 1.16
CA ALA A 145 5.27 1.72 0.42
C ALA A 145 6.43 1.30 1.34
N ALA A 146 6.57 1.95 2.50
CA ALA A 146 7.60 1.61 3.49
C ALA A 146 7.31 0.29 4.23
N SER A 147 6.04 0.01 4.55
CA SER A 147 5.63 -1.27 5.16
C SER A 147 5.95 -2.47 4.25
N ILE A 148 5.81 -2.34 2.93
CA ILE A 148 6.19 -3.39 1.97
C ILE A 148 7.66 -3.81 2.16
N VAL A 149 8.55 -2.85 2.41
CA VAL A 149 9.97 -3.12 2.66
C VAL A 149 10.17 -3.85 3.98
N SER A 150 9.49 -3.41 5.05
CA SER A 150 9.56 -4.02 6.40
C SER A 150 9.38 -5.51 6.36
N GLY A 151 8.26 -5.97 5.81
CA GLY A 151 7.93 -7.38 5.71
C GLY A 151 9.00 -8.17 4.96
N ALA A 152 9.49 -7.67 3.82
CA ALA A 152 10.51 -8.37 3.04
C ALA A 152 11.84 -8.56 3.82
N ILE A 153 12.25 -7.54 4.58
CA ILE A 153 13.55 -7.50 5.28
C ILE A 153 13.51 -7.88 6.77
N ALA A 154 12.36 -8.35 7.24
CA ALA A 154 12.11 -8.78 8.61
C ALA A 154 13.12 -9.81 9.18
N GLU A 155 13.24 -9.86 10.51
CA GLU A 155 14.07 -10.78 11.31
C GLU A 155 15.59 -10.60 11.29
N ARG A 156 16.15 -9.82 10.36
CA ARG A 156 17.62 -9.62 10.30
C ARG A 156 18.08 -8.18 10.21
N VAL A 157 17.21 -7.25 9.81
CA VAL A 157 17.60 -5.83 9.69
C VAL A 157 17.66 -5.16 11.06
N LYS A 158 18.73 -4.38 11.30
CA LYS A 158 18.85 -3.49 12.46
C LYS A 158 17.76 -2.42 12.43
N MET A 159 17.07 -2.22 13.55
CA MET A 159 15.89 -1.36 13.62
C MET A 159 16.18 0.10 13.24
N TRP A 160 17.18 0.73 13.86
CA TRP A 160 17.50 2.13 13.59
C TRP A 160 17.99 2.36 12.17
N THR A 161 18.78 1.43 11.62
CA THR A 161 19.21 1.47 10.22
C THR A 161 18.01 1.42 9.27
N PHE A 162 17.04 0.55 9.56
CA PHE A 162 15.79 0.48 8.81
C PHE A 162 14.97 1.78 8.91
N PHE A 163 14.85 2.39 10.09
CA PHE A 163 14.15 3.65 10.27
C PHE A 163 14.77 4.83 9.52
N VAL A 164 16.11 4.89 9.43
CA VAL A 164 16.77 5.89 8.57
C VAL A 164 16.48 5.64 7.09
N PHE A 165 16.42 4.38 6.66
CA PHE A 165 15.99 4.06 5.30
C PHE A 165 14.54 4.48 5.06
N VAL A 166 13.63 4.23 6.00
CA VAL A 166 12.21 4.66 5.92
C VAL A 166 12.13 6.16 5.75
N LEU A 167 12.83 6.94 6.59
CA LEU A 167 12.89 8.41 6.49
C LEU A 167 13.27 8.89 5.07
N ILE A 168 14.28 8.25 4.46
CA ILE A 168 14.75 8.61 3.11
C ILE A 168 13.75 8.16 2.04
N LEU A 169 13.20 6.94 2.17
CA LEU A 169 12.21 6.40 1.24
C LEU A 169 10.97 7.29 1.19
N THR A 170 10.41 7.63 2.36
CA THR A 170 9.13 8.34 2.47
C THR A 170 9.27 9.85 2.34
N GLY A 171 10.43 10.41 2.70
CA GLY A 171 10.71 11.83 2.54
C GLY A 171 11.20 12.20 1.14
N VAL A 172 11.86 11.28 0.41
CA VAL A 172 12.55 11.63 -0.84
C VAL A 172 12.24 10.66 -1.98
N ILE A 173 12.55 9.36 -1.84
CA ILE A 173 12.48 8.42 -3.00
C ILE A 173 11.05 8.27 -3.53
N TYR A 174 10.09 7.98 -2.64
CA TYR A 174 8.69 7.82 -3.01
C TYR A 174 8.08 9.14 -3.52
N PRO A 175 8.24 10.29 -2.84
CA PRO A 175 7.76 11.57 -3.35
C PRO A 175 8.23 11.91 -4.76
N ILE A 176 9.49 11.61 -5.11
CA ILE A 176 10.01 11.83 -6.47
C ILE A 176 9.24 10.97 -7.50
N VAL A 177 8.98 9.70 -7.18
CA VAL A 177 8.17 8.83 -8.06
C VAL A 177 6.73 9.37 -8.20
N GLY A 178 6.15 9.82 -7.09
CA GLY A 178 4.84 10.47 -7.08
C GLY A 178 4.81 11.73 -7.95
N ALA A 179 5.86 12.57 -7.88
CA ALA A 179 5.97 13.78 -8.68
C ALA A 179 5.95 13.50 -10.19
N TRP A 180 6.56 12.40 -10.64
CA TRP A 180 6.56 12.03 -12.06
C TRP A 180 5.16 11.75 -12.61
N THR A 181 4.23 11.38 -11.74
CA THR A 181 2.90 10.85 -12.09
C THR A 181 1.81 11.72 -11.49
N TRP A 182 1.36 11.44 -10.26
CA TRP A 182 0.28 12.17 -9.60
C TRP A 182 0.60 13.64 -9.35
N GLY A 183 1.88 14.01 -9.26
CA GLY A 183 2.32 15.41 -9.22
C GLY A 183 2.27 16.15 -10.56
N GLY A 184 1.95 15.47 -11.67
CA GLY A 184 1.86 16.08 -13.01
C GLY A 184 3.19 16.15 -13.78
N GLY A 185 4.22 15.41 -13.36
CA GLY A 185 5.53 15.40 -14.00
C GLY A 185 5.61 14.66 -15.34
N TRP A 186 6.85 14.41 -15.79
CA TRP A 186 7.14 13.92 -17.15
C TRP A 186 6.44 12.61 -17.53
N LEU A 187 6.20 11.71 -16.57
CA LEU A 187 5.60 10.42 -16.85
C LEU A 187 4.07 10.56 -17.03
N ALA A 188 3.44 11.50 -16.29
CA ALA A 188 2.06 11.92 -16.56
C ALA A 188 1.92 12.61 -17.92
N GLU A 189 2.86 13.47 -18.31
CA GLU A 189 2.87 14.12 -19.63
C GLU A 189 2.98 13.10 -20.78
N MET A 190 3.67 11.99 -20.56
CA MET A 190 3.72 10.86 -21.51
C MET A 190 2.40 10.08 -21.59
N GLY A 191 1.45 10.30 -20.68
CA GLY A 191 0.18 9.59 -20.60
C GLY A 191 0.26 8.28 -19.83
N PHE A 192 1.18 8.15 -18.86
CA PHE A 192 1.20 7.01 -17.95
C PHE A 192 -0.02 7.04 -17.04
N SER A 193 -0.65 5.89 -16.85
CA SER A 193 -1.81 5.73 -15.99
C SER A 193 -1.56 4.69 -14.92
N ASP A 194 -1.76 5.09 -13.67
CA ASP A 194 -1.71 4.22 -12.50
C ASP A 194 -2.64 4.82 -11.44
N PHE A 195 -3.86 4.30 -11.40
CA PHE A 195 -4.99 4.91 -10.70
C PHE A 195 -4.75 5.08 -9.20
N ALA A 196 -4.39 3.99 -8.52
CA ALA A 196 -4.12 4.00 -7.07
C ALA A 196 -2.69 3.55 -6.72
N GLY A 197 -1.84 3.17 -7.69
CA GLY A 197 -0.42 2.94 -7.46
C GLY A 197 0.05 1.48 -7.46
N SER A 198 -0.30 0.68 -8.47
CA SER A 198 0.35 -0.64 -8.70
C SER A 198 1.86 -0.49 -8.93
N THR A 199 2.28 0.58 -9.61
CA THR A 199 3.70 0.92 -9.78
C THR A 199 4.12 1.99 -8.77
N ILE A 200 3.34 3.06 -8.62
CA ILE A 200 3.72 4.23 -7.79
C ILE A 200 3.90 3.84 -6.32
N VAL A 201 3.03 2.97 -5.79
CA VAL A 201 3.11 2.50 -4.39
C VAL A 201 3.73 1.12 -4.30
N HIS A 202 3.08 0.12 -4.91
CA HIS A 202 3.47 -1.27 -4.76
C HIS A 202 4.77 -1.58 -5.51
N GLY A 203 4.95 -1.01 -6.71
CA GLY A 203 6.21 -1.07 -7.44
C GLY A 203 7.35 -0.39 -6.69
N THR A 204 7.16 0.84 -6.19
CA THR A 204 8.16 1.55 -5.38
C THR A 204 8.56 0.75 -4.14
N GLY A 205 7.59 0.33 -3.31
CA GLY A 205 7.86 -0.49 -2.14
C GLY A 205 8.53 -1.83 -2.51
N GLY A 206 8.09 -2.46 -3.59
CA GLY A 206 8.60 -3.75 -4.06
C GLY A 206 10.02 -3.69 -4.65
N TRP A 207 10.37 -2.65 -5.41
CA TRP A 207 11.73 -2.42 -5.90
C TRP A 207 12.69 -2.06 -4.77
N ALA A 208 12.23 -1.23 -3.81
CA ALA A 208 12.98 -0.92 -2.59
C ALA A 208 13.21 -2.18 -1.72
N ALA A 209 12.18 -3.04 -1.60
CA ALA A 209 12.26 -4.33 -0.93
C ALA A 209 13.26 -5.26 -1.62
N LEU A 210 13.22 -5.37 -2.95
CA LEU A 210 14.17 -6.19 -3.70
C LEU A 210 15.61 -5.70 -3.50
N ALA A 211 15.85 -4.39 -3.55
CA ALA A 211 17.16 -3.82 -3.25
C ALA A 211 17.61 -4.19 -1.83
N GLY A 212 16.74 -4.02 -0.82
CA GLY A 212 17.01 -4.37 0.57
C GLY A 212 17.36 -5.85 0.77
N VAL A 213 16.54 -6.76 0.22
CA VAL A 213 16.74 -8.21 0.34
C VAL A 213 18.06 -8.65 -0.31
N LEU A 214 18.41 -8.08 -1.47
CA LEU A 214 19.65 -8.43 -2.17
C LEU A 214 20.90 -7.91 -1.45
N VAL A 215 20.83 -6.74 -0.81
CA VAL A 215 21.96 -6.17 -0.05
C VAL A 215 22.14 -6.86 1.30
N ILE A 216 21.07 -7.09 2.05
CA ILE A 216 21.15 -7.71 3.40
C ILE A 216 21.40 -9.22 3.36
N GLY A 217 20.99 -9.88 2.27
CA GLY A 217 21.07 -11.32 2.10
C GLY A 217 20.05 -12.12 2.93
N PRO A 218 20.07 -13.47 2.81
CA PRO A 218 19.06 -14.33 3.38
C PRO A 218 19.18 -14.49 4.90
N ARG A 219 18.07 -14.84 5.60
CA ARG A 219 18.09 -15.19 7.04
C ARG A 219 18.98 -16.41 7.28
N LEU A 220 19.65 -16.43 8.44
CA LEU A 220 20.52 -17.53 8.85
C LEU A 220 19.75 -18.85 8.85
N GLY A 221 20.28 -19.81 8.09
CA GLY A 221 19.75 -21.16 7.99
C GLY A 221 18.48 -21.31 7.14
N LYS A 222 18.00 -20.26 6.44
CA LYS A 222 16.88 -20.37 5.47
C LYS A 222 17.23 -21.30 4.31
N PHE A 223 18.45 -21.20 3.79
CA PHE A 223 18.96 -22.09 2.73
C PHE A 223 20.04 -23.01 3.29
N ARG A 224 19.87 -24.33 3.09
CA ARG A 224 20.82 -25.36 3.52
C ARG A 224 22.03 -25.40 2.58
N LYS A 225 23.10 -26.11 3.00
CA LYS A 225 24.34 -26.25 2.21
C LYS A 225 24.11 -26.89 0.84
N ASP A 226 23.15 -27.82 0.73
CA ASP A 226 22.72 -28.46 -0.52
C ASP A 226 21.85 -27.54 -1.40
N GLY A 227 21.56 -26.32 -0.95
CA GLY A 227 20.70 -25.35 -1.64
C GLY A 227 19.22 -25.51 -1.36
N SER A 228 18.79 -26.54 -0.62
CA SER A 228 17.37 -26.74 -0.29
C SER A 228 16.86 -25.71 0.72
N VAL A 229 15.57 -25.40 0.64
CA VAL A 229 14.89 -24.46 1.54
C VAL A 229 14.60 -25.14 2.87
N LYS A 230 14.99 -24.53 3.98
CA LYS A 230 14.49 -24.87 5.31
C LYS A 230 13.16 -24.13 5.53
N PRO A 231 12.03 -24.82 5.73
CA PRO A 231 10.78 -24.16 6.05
C PRO A 231 10.90 -23.30 7.30
N THR A 232 10.43 -22.05 7.20
CA THR A 232 10.31 -21.09 8.30
C THR A 232 8.82 -20.86 8.52
N PRO A 233 8.14 -21.69 9.33
CA PRO A 233 6.70 -21.55 9.52
C PRO A 233 6.37 -20.23 10.22
N PRO A 234 5.20 -19.65 9.93
CA PRO A 234 4.71 -18.45 10.62
C PRO A 234 4.50 -18.71 12.12
N SER A 235 4.68 -17.69 12.95
CA SER A 235 4.43 -17.76 14.39
C SER A 235 2.93 -17.89 14.70
N ASN A 236 2.07 -17.21 13.93
CA ASN A 236 0.64 -17.18 14.19
C ASN A 236 -0.18 -16.96 12.90
N VAL A 237 -0.70 -18.05 12.35
CA VAL A 237 -1.51 -18.03 11.12
C VAL A 237 -2.82 -17.24 11.23
N LEU A 238 -3.38 -17.13 12.45
CA LEU A 238 -4.60 -16.34 12.68
C LEU A 238 -4.31 -14.85 12.53
N MET A 239 -3.18 -14.38 13.07
CA MET A 239 -2.71 -13.00 12.89
C MET A 239 -2.42 -12.69 11.42
N VAL A 240 -1.76 -13.61 10.70
CA VAL A 240 -1.50 -13.41 9.26
C VAL A 240 -2.82 -13.28 8.49
N THR A 241 -3.77 -14.17 8.76
CA THR A 241 -5.08 -14.17 8.11
C THR A 241 -5.87 -12.90 8.42
N LEU A 242 -5.89 -12.47 9.69
CA LEU A 242 -6.54 -11.23 10.11
C LEU A 242 -5.89 -10.01 9.44
N GLY A 243 -4.56 -9.99 9.37
CA GLY A 243 -3.80 -8.93 8.69
C GLY A 243 -4.24 -8.77 7.23
N VAL A 244 -4.37 -9.88 6.49
CA VAL A 244 -4.85 -9.85 5.10
C VAL A 244 -6.28 -9.31 4.98
N PHE A 245 -7.19 -9.68 5.87
CA PHE A 245 -8.55 -9.12 5.86
C PHE A 245 -8.57 -7.62 6.17
N ILE A 246 -7.73 -7.15 7.11
CA ILE A 246 -7.58 -5.73 7.40
C ILE A 246 -7.02 -4.99 6.17
N LEU A 247 -6.01 -5.55 5.50
CA LEU A 247 -5.47 -4.99 4.27
C LEU A 247 -6.53 -4.93 3.16
N TRP A 248 -7.34 -5.98 3.00
CA TRP A 248 -8.44 -6.01 2.03
C TRP A 248 -9.47 -4.90 2.33
N LEU A 249 -9.90 -4.76 3.59
CA LEU A 249 -10.80 -3.66 4.01
C LEU A 249 -10.19 -2.30 3.69
N GLY A 250 -8.92 -2.08 4.05
CA GLY A 250 -8.22 -0.83 3.78
C GLY A 250 -8.08 -0.54 2.29
N TRP A 251 -8.00 -1.58 1.45
CA TRP A 251 -7.93 -1.45 0.00
C TRP A 251 -9.18 -0.84 -0.64
N PHE A 252 -10.35 -0.92 0.04
CA PHE A 252 -11.52 -0.17 -0.39
C PHE A 252 -11.32 1.33 -0.23
N GLY A 253 -10.62 1.78 0.81
CA GLY A 253 -10.17 3.17 0.93
C GLY A 253 -9.06 3.51 -0.07
N PHE A 254 -8.14 2.57 -0.29
CA PHE A 254 -7.00 2.75 -1.18
C PHE A 254 -7.46 2.99 -2.63
N ASN A 255 -8.23 2.07 -3.20
CA ASN A 255 -8.73 2.23 -4.56
C ASN A 255 -9.94 3.17 -4.59
N GLY A 256 -10.90 3.03 -3.68
CA GLY A 256 -12.11 3.87 -3.69
C GLY A 256 -11.81 5.35 -3.53
N GLY A 257 -10.91 5.70 -2.60
CA GLY A 257 -10.50 7.09 -2.37
C GLY A 257 -9.76 7.70 -3.55
N SER A 258 -9.06 6.89 -4.36
CA SER A 258 -8.37 7.33 -5.58
C SER A 258 -9.30 7.74 -6.73
N GLN A 259 -10.63 7.63 -6.57
CA GLN A 259 -11.56 8.37 -7.44
C GLN A 259 -11.40 9.90 -7.30
N LEU A 260 -10.88 10.37 -6.15
CA LEU A 260 -10.65 11.77 -5.80
C LEU A 260 -11.87 12.69 -5.81
N ALA A 261 -13.06 12.15 -6.08
CA ALA A 261 -14.30 12.89 -6.18
C ALA A 261 -15.50 12.07 -5.65
N LEU A 262 -16.42 12.75 -4.99
CA LEU A 262 -17.73 12.25 -4.54
C LEU A 262 -18.80 13.35 -4.66
N GLY A 263 -18.63 14.27 -5.61
CA GLY A 263 -19.50 15.43 -5.77
C GLY A 263 -20.67 15.25 -6.73
N SER A 264 -20.70 14.15 -7.49
CA SER A 264 -21.70 13.93 -8.53
C SER A 264 -22.19 12.49 -8.59
N ALA A 265 -23.31 12.27 -9.30
CA ALA A 265 -23.81 10.92 -9.56
C ALA A 265 -22.82 10.07 -10.36
N VAL A 266 -22.03 10.68 -11.25
CA VAL A 266 -21.00 9.99 -12.03
C VAL A 266 -19.89 9.50 -11.11
N ASP A 267 -19.42 10.36 -10.20
CA ASP A 267 -18.36 10.01 -9.25
C ASP A 267 -18.79 8.88 -8.31
N ALA A 268 -20.01 8.95 -7.79
CA ALA A 268 -20.57 7.92 -6.92
C ALA A 268 -20.68 6.57 -7.64
N VAL A 269 -21.12 6.55 -8.90
CA VAL A 269 -21.19 5.33 -9.72
C VAL A 269 -19.79 4.79 -10.00
N ALA A 270 -18.84 5.65 -10.42
CA ALA A 270 -17.45 5.26 -10.69
C ALA A 270 -16.80 4.64 -9.45
N MET A 271 -16.89 5.29 -8.30
CA MET A 271 -16.37 4.78 -7.03
C MET A 271 -16.99 3.42 -6.65
N SER A 272 -18.30 3.24 -6.86
CA SER A 272 -18.96 1.95 -6.61
C SER A 272 -18.40 0.82 -7.47
N ASN A 273 -18.11 1.09 -8.75
CA ASN A 273 -17.52 0.12 -9.67
C ASN A 273 -16.09 -0.24 -9.26
N VAL A 274 -15.30 0.77 -8.87
CA VAL A 274 -13.93 0.59 -8.37
C VAL A 274 -13.91 -0.35 -7.16
N LEU A 275 -14.83 -0.18 -6.20
CA LEU A 275 -14.94 -1.05 -5.02
C LEU A 275 -15.28 -2.50 -5.39
N VAL A 276 -16.24 -2.69 -6.30
CA VAL A 276 -16.63 -4.04 -6.77
C VAL A 276 -15.47 -4.71 -7.49
N ASN A 277 -14.78 -3.98 -8.38
CA ASN A 277 -13.61 -4.48 -9.11
C ASN A 277 -12.46 -4.85 -8.18
N THR A 278 -12.23 -4.02 -7.15
CA THR A 278 -11.24 -4.29 -6.10
C THR A 278 -11.53 -5.60 -5.38
N ASN A 279 -12.78 -5.81 -4.94
CA ASN A 279 -13.19 -7.02 -4.24
C ASN A 279 -13.09 -8.28 -5.12
N LEU A 280 -13.56 -8.19 -6.37
CA LEU A 280 -13.58 -9.31 -7.30
C LEU A 280 -12.17 -9.74 -7.73
N ALA A 281 -11.25 -8.79 -7.91
CA ALA A 281 -9.86 -9.09 -8.19
C ALA A 281 -9.17 -9.82 -7.03
N ALA A 282 -9.38 -9.37 -5.80
CA ALA A 282 -8.88 -10.06 -4.61
C ALA A 282 -9.39 -11.50 -4.53
N ALA A 283 -10.70 -11.72 -4.73
CA ALA A 283 -11.30 -13.04 -4.76
C ALA A 283 -10.73 -13.92 -5.89
N GLY A 284 -10.58 -13.36 -7.10
CA GLY A 284 -9.95 -14.04 -8.23
C GLY A 284 -8.51 -14.47 -7.93
N GLY A 285 -7.75 -13.59 -7.28
CA GLY A 285 -6.37 -13.86 -6.85
C GLY A 285 -6.28 -14.99 -5.83
N VAL A 286 -7.15 -15.01 -4.80
CA VAL A 286 -7.23 -16.12 -3.83
C VAL A 286 -7.54 -17.43 -4.54
N VAL A 287 -8.60 -17.47 -5.36
CA VAL A 287 -9.02 -18.70 -6.04
C VAL A 287 -7.91 -19.23 -6.92
N MET A 288 -7.27 -18.38 -7.73
CA MET A 288 -6.16 -18.81 -8.58
C MET A 288 -4.97 -19.31 -7.75
N ALA A 289 -4.57 -18.59 -6.71
CA ALA A 289 -3.47 -19.00 -5.86
C ALA A 289 -3.71 -20.37 -5.22
N LEU A 290 -4.94 -20.65 -4.78
CA LEU A 290 -5.33 -21.98 -4.26
C LEU A 290 -5.21 -23.05 -5.35
N LEU A 291 -5.70 -22.79 -6.56
CA LEU A 291 -5.64 -23.74 -7.68
C LEU A 291 -4.20 -24.10 -8.08
N VAL A 292 -3.29 -23.12 -8.07
CA VAL A 292 -1.91 -23.30 -8.54
C VAL A 292 -0.91 -23.63 -7.43
N SER A 293 -1.28 -23.46 -6.16
CA SER A 293 -0.42 -23.77 -5.00
C SER A 293 0.08 -25.22 -5.02
N ARG A 294 -0.81 -26.20 -5.19
CA ARG A 294 -0.40 -27.62 -5.19
C ARG A 294 0.46 -28.00 -6.40
N PRO A 295 0.12 -27.62 -7.64
CA PRO A 295 0.99 -27.86 -8.79
C PRO A 295 2.38 -27.24 -8.68
N LEU A 296 2.50 -26.02 -8.13
CA LEU A 296 3.77 -25.28 -8.10
C LEU A 296 4.59 -25.52 -6.84
N LEU A 297 3.95 -25.65 -5.67
CA LEU A 297 4.58 -25.77 -4.36
C LEU A 297 4.49 -27.18 -3.75
N GLY A 298 3.79 -28.11 -4.42
CA GLY A 298 3.61 -29.50 -3.98
C GLY A 298 2.55 -29.72 -2.90
N ARG A 299 1.90 -28.66 -2.41
CA ARG A 299 0.84 -28.70 -1.38
C ARG A 299 -0.14 -27.56 -1.55
N ILE A 300 -1.34 -27.70 -0.98
CA ILE A 300 -2.22 -26.54 -0.76
C ILE A 300 -1.55 -25.67 0.29
N ASP A 301 -1.32 -24.40 -0.02
CA ASP A 301 -0.53 -23.51 0.81
C ASP A 301 -1.36 -22.29 1.24
N LEU A 302 -1.52 -22.12 2.56
CA LEU A 302 -2.27 -21.00 3.15
C LEU A 302 -1.64 -19.66 2.80
N PHE A 303 -0.31 -19.57 2.86
CA PHE A 303 0.42 -18.33 2.60
C PHE A 303 0.30 -17.91 1.14
N ALA A 304 0.30 -18.87 0.22
CA ALA A 304 -0.02 -18.65 -1.19
C ALA A 304 -1.43 -18.07 -1.36
N GLY A 305 -2.46 -18.63 -0.73
CA GLY A 305 -3.83 -18.12 -0.81
C GLY A 305 -3.96 -16.70 -0.26
N LEU A 306 -3.36 -16.44 0.92
CA LEU A 306 -3.34 -15.13 1.58
C LEU A 306 -2.62 -14.07 0.73
N ASN A 307 -1.43 -14.40 0.20
CA ASN A 307 -0.74 -13.53 -0.74
C ASN A 307 -1.48 -13.41 -2.09
N GLY A 308 -2.27 -14.41 -2.48
CA GLY A 308 -3.16 -14.35 -3.63
C GLY A 308 -4.20 -13.23 -3.53
N ALA A 309 -4.76 -13.02 -2.35
CA ALA A 309 -5.63 -11.86 -2.10
C ALA A 309 -4.90 -10.55 -2.34
N ILE A 310 -3.73 -10.38 -1.71
CA ILE A 310 -2.90 -9.16 -1.82
C ILE A 310 -2.50 -8.94 -3.27
N ALA A 311 -1.99 -9.96 -3.96
CA ALA A 311 -1.57 -9.87 -5.34
C ALA A 311 -2.72 -9.50 -6.29
N GLY A 312 -3.94 -10.02 -6.03
CA GLY A 312 -5.13 -9.64 -6.77
C GLY A 312 -5.51 -8.17 -6.56
N LEU A 313 -5.46 -7.72 -5.30
CA LEU A 313 -5.69 -6.32 -4.93
C LEU A 313 -4.64 -5.39 -5.58
N VAL A 314 -3.36 -5.73 -5.49
CA VAL A 314 -2.25 -4.98 -6.11
C VAL A 314 -2.40 -4.92 -7.63
N ALA A 315 -2.77 -6.03 -8.28
CA ALA A 315 -2.88 -6.08 -9.73
C ALA A 315 -4.00 -5.18 -10.27
N ILE A 316 -5.12 -5.05 -9.55
CA ILE A 316 -6.23 -4.19 -10.01
C ILE A 316 -6.04 -2.72 -9.65
N THR A 317 -5.16 -2.38 -8.70
CA THR A 317 -4.86 -1.01 -8.24
C THR A 317 -4.53 -0.02 -9.39
N ALA A 318 -3.95 -0.49 -10.50
CA ALA A 318 -3.54 0.38 -11.62
C ALA A 318 -4.71 0.93 -12.45
N GLY A 319 -5.83 0.20 -12.49
CA GLY A 319 -6.96 0.53 -13.35
C GLY A 319 -8.26 -0.16 -12.94
N PRO A 320 -8.70 -0.03 -11.67
CA PRO A 320 -9.98 -0.58 -11.23
C PRO A 320 -11.18 0.14 -11.86
N ASP A 321 -10.98 1.34 -12.40
CA ASP A 321 -11.93 2.19 -13.10
C ASP A 321 -12.06 1.88 -14.60
N LEU A 322 -11.08 1.18 -15.17
CA LEU A 322 -10.94 0.98 -16.62
C LEU A 322 -11.59 -0.30 -17.16
N VAL A 323 -12.12 -1.16 -16.28
CA VAL A 323 -12.54 -2.51 -16.66
C VAL A 323 -13.89 -2.91 -16.08
N ASP A 324 -14.57 -3.79 -16.80
CA ASP A 324 -15.77 -4.45 -16.29
C ASP A 324 -15.44 -5.47 -15.17
N HIS A 325 -16.45 -5.81 -14.38
CA HIS A 325 -16.34 -6.73 -13.25
C HIS A 325 -15.75 -8.11 -13.57
N TYR A 326 -15.96 -8.64 -14.78
CA TYR A 326 -15.38 -9.95 -15.14
C TYR A 326 -13.88 -9.85 -15.44
N TRP A 327 -13.42 -8.72 -16.00
CA TRP A 327 -12.01 -8.48 -16.26
C TRP A 327 -11.23 -8.34 -14.97
N SER A 328 -11.78 -7.66 -13.95
CA SER A 328 -11.11 -7.52 -12.65
C SER A 328 -10.84 -8.88 -11.98
N ILE A 329 -11.75 -9.85 -12.10
CA ILE A 329 -11.52 -11.25 -11.65
C ILE A 329 -10.31 -11.86 -12.36
N LEU A 330 -10.22 -11.72 -13.69
CA LEU A 330 -9.13 -12.31 -14.47
C LEU A 330 -7.77 -11.65 -14.17
N ILE A 331 -7.76 -10.32 -14.03
CA ILE A 331 -6.57 -9.56 -13.66
C ILE A 331 -6.07 -10.02 -12.30
N GLY A 332 -6.98 -10.12 -11.33
CA GLY A 332 -6.67 -10.60 -9.99
C GLY A 332 -6.21 -12.05 -9.97
N ALA A 333 -6.84 -12.93 -10.74
CA ALA A 333 -6.45 -14.32 -10.89
C ALA A 333 -5.02 -14.45 -11.43
N VAL A 334 -4.65 -13.70 -12.47
CA VAL A 334 -3.27 -13.69 -12.97
C VAL A 334 -2.29 -13.15 -11.91
N GLY A 335 -2.67 -12.14 -11.12
CA GLY A 335 -1.90 -11.73 -9.93
C GLY A 335 -1.69 -12.89 -8.94
N GLY A 336 -2.75 -13.65 -8.65
CA GLY A 336 -2.69 -14.86 -7.82
C GLY A 336 -1.76 -15.95 -8.37
N LEU A 337 -1.67 -16.12 -9.70
CA LEU A 337 -0.69 -17.00 -10.32
C LEU A 337 0.74 -16.45 -10.17
N ILE A 338 0.92 -15.16 -10.45
CA ILE A 338 2.22 -14.48 -10.41
C ILE A 338 2.82 -14.56 -9.02
N VAL A 339 2.04 -14.33 -7.97
CA VAL A 339 2.56 -14.36 -6.60
C VAL A 339 3.05 -15.75 -6.19
N VAL A 340 2.32 -16.81 -6.55
CA VAL A 340 2.72 -18.20 -6.24
C VAL A 340 3.96 -18.60 -7.02
N ALA A 341 3.99 -18.31 -8.32
CA ALA A 341 5.15 -18.57 -9.17
C ALA A 341 6.37 -17.74 -8.73
N GLY A 342 6.16 -16.49 -8.34
CA GLY A 342 7.17 -15.56 -7.89
C GLY A 342 7.80 -15.97 -6.56
N ILE A 343 7.00 -16.43 -5.59
CA ILE A 343 7.51 -16.98 -4.32
C ILE A 343 8.47 -18.14 -4.62
N LYS A 344 8.03 -19.11 -5.45
CA LYS A 344 8.87 -20.23 -5.86
C LYS A 344 10.14 -19.77 -6.58
N PHE A 345 10.02 -18.82 -7.50
CA PHE A 345 11.15 -18.27 -8.24
C PHE A 345 12.20 -17.63 -7.33
N LEU A 346 11.78 -16.83 -6.35
CA LEU A 346 12.71 -16.19 -5.41
C LEU A 346 13.42 -17.24 -4.54
N GLU A 347 12.69 -18.24 -4.06
CA GLU A 347 13.30 -19.35 -3.30
C GLU A 347 14.32 -20.15 -4.14
N ASP A 348 14.00 -20.46 -5.39
CA ASP A 348 14.90 -21.14 -6.32
C ASP A 348 16.18 -20.30 -6.59
N ARG A 349 16.08 -18.96 -6.49
CA ARG A 349 17.20 -18.01 -6.62
C ARG A 349 17.88 -17.66 -5.29
N LYS A 350 17.49 -18.30 -4.19
CA LYS A 350 18.01 -18.05 -2.84
C LYS A 350 17.83 -16.60 -2.36
N VAL A 351 16.77 -15.95 -2.83
CA VAL A 351 16.34 -14.62 -2.39
C VAL A 351 15.30 -14.81 -1.28
N ASP A 352 15.64 -14.39 -0.06
CA ASP A 352 14.78 -14.60 1.12
C ASP A 352 13.90 -13.37 1.37
N ASP A 353 12.71 -13.41 0.80
CA ASP A 353 11.60 -12.54 1.12
C ASP A 353 10.73 -13.22 2.19
N VAL A 354 10.60 -12.60 3.36
CA VAL A 354 10.00 -13.25 4.54
C VAL A 354 8.50 -13.43 4.39
N VAL A 355 7.81 -12.47 3.78
CA VAL A 355 6.34 -12.43 3.71
C VAL A 355 5.81 -12.65 2.30
N GLY A 356 6.68 -12.67 1.29
CA GLY A 356 6.27 -12.73 -0.12
C GLY A 356 5.88 -11.36 -0.67
N ALA A 357 6.44 -10.28 -0.11
CA ALA A 357 6.16 -8.91 -0.49
C ALA A 357 6.55 -8.59 -1.94
N ILE A 358 7.70 -9.07 -2.43
CA ILE A 358 8.20 -8.79 -3.77
C ILE A 358 7.28 -9.42 -4.83
N PRO A 359 6.88 -10.71 -4.77
CA PRO A 359 5.91 -11.25 -5.71
C PRO A 359 4.53 -10.59 -5.62
N ALA A 360 4.05 -10.30 -4.40
CA ALA A 360 2.73 -9.72 -4.19
C ALA A 360 2.64 -8.27 -4.66
N HIS A 361 3.67 -7.45 -4.42
CA HIS A 361 3.67 -6.03 -4.73
C HIS A 361 4.38 -5.70 -6.04
N LEU A 362 5.65 -6.11 -6.20
CA LEU A 362 6.42 -5.77 -7.39
C LEU A 362 5.94 -6.51 -8.63
N MET A 363 5.93 -7.85 -8.59
CA MET A 363 5.65 -8.65 -9.79
C MET A 363 4.17 -8.51 -10.22
N SER A 364 3.26 -8.59 -9.25
CA SER A 364 1.83 -8.44 -9.52
C SER A 364 1.45 -6.98 -9.84
N GLY A 365 2.14 -6.00 -9.26
CA GLY A 365 1.97 -4.57 -9.59
C GLY A 365 2.42 -4.25 -11.01
N ALA A 366 3.57 -4.77 -11.44
CA ALA A 366 4.03 -4.66 -12.82
C ALA A 366 3.02 -5.26 -13.80
N TRP A 367 2.44 -6.43 -13.47
CA TRP A 367 1.34 -7.00 -14.25
C TRP A 367 0.12 -6.07 -14.32
N GLY A 368 -0.35 -5.56 -13.18
CA GLY A 368 -1.48 -4.62 -13.13
C GLY A 368 -1.27 -3.38 -14.00
N THR A 369 -0.10 -2.76 -13.90
CA THR A 369 0.26 -1.60 -14.72
C THR A 369 0.35 -1.93 -16.20
N LEU A 370 0.82 -3.12 -16.59
CA LEU A 370 0.80 -3.54 -18.00
C LEU A 370 -0.62 -3.76 -18.53
N VAL A 371 -1.53 -4.30 -17.70
CA VAL A 371 -2.91 -4.53 -18.10
C VAL A 371 -3.61 -3.24 -18.50
N VAL A 372 -3.36 -2.13 -17.81
CA VAL A 372 -3.88 -0.81 -18.21
C VAL A 372 -3.56 -0.47 -19.67
N GLY A 373 -2.37 -0.86 -20.13
CA GLY A 373 -1.95 -0.71 -21.52
C GLY A 373 -2.67 -1.64 -22.50
N VAL A 374 -3.08 -2.82 -22.03
CA VAL A 374 -3.78 -3.85 -22.81
C VAL A 374 -5.28 -3.54 -22.93
N THR A 375 -5.88 -2.99 -21.88
CA THR A 375 -7.32 -2.63 -21.84
C THR A 375 -7.63 -1.30 -22.50
N GLY A 376 -6.60 -0.56 -22.96
CA GLY A 376 -6.75 0.69 -23.69
C GLY A 376 -6.86 1.94 -22.82
N GLY A 377 -6.56 1.85 -21.52
CA GLY A 377 -6.54 3.01 -20.62
C GLY A 377 -5.35 3.94 -20.83
N ALA A 378 -4.21 3.40 -21.26
CA ALA A 378 -3.01 4.17 -21.61
C ALA A 378 -2.19 3.46 -22.69
N PRO A 379 -1.23 4.14 -23.37
CA PRO A 379 -0.34 3.47 -24.31
C PRO A 379 0.52 2.41 -23.60
N LEU A 380 0.49 1.15 -24.07
CA LEU A 380 1.27 0.04 -23.48
C LEU A 380 2.77 0.35 -23.38
N GLY A 381 3.34 1.01 -24.38
CA GLY A 381 4.75 1.43 -24.36
C GLY A 381 5.07 2.40 -23.22
N VAL A 382 4.14 3.29 -22.87
CA VAL A 382 4.29 4.24 -21.76
C VAL A 382 4.16 3.53 -20.42
N GLN A 383 3.25 2.56 -20.28
CA GLN A 383 3.15 1.71 -19.10
C GLN A 383 4.47 0.97 -18.83
N LEU A 384 5.08 0.40 -19.87
CA LEU A 384 6.41 -0.23 -19.79
C LEU A 384 7.49 0.76 -19.36
N VAL A 385 7.51 1.95 -19.94
CA VAL A 385 8.45 3.02 -19.54
C VAL A 385 8.28 3.36 -18.06
N GLY A 386 7.05 3.52 -17.58
CA GLY A 386 6.79 3.84 -16.17
C GLY A 386 7.31 2.77 -15.21
N ILE A 387 6.98 1.49 -15.46
CA ILE A 387 7.45 0.36 -14.64
C ILE A 387 8.99 0.34 -14.59
N LEU A 388 9.65 0.50 -15.73
CA LEU A 388 11.11 0.41 -15.83
C LEU A 388 11.81 1.65 -15.27
N ALA A 389 11.27 2.85 -15.49
CA ALA A 389 11.85 4.09 -14.98
C ALA A 389 11.76 4.16 -13.46
N VAL A 390 10.57 3.87 -12.89
CA VAL A 390 10.37 3.76 -11.44
C VAL A 390 11.26 2.66 -10.88
N GLY A 391 11.31 1.49 -11.53
CA GLY A 391 12.15 0.39 -11.09
C GLY A 391 13.64 0.72 -11.09
N ALA A 392 14.16 1.29 -12.17
CA ALA A 392 15.55 1.67 -12.27
C ALA A 392 15.93 2.69 -11.20
N PHE A 393 15.12 3.74 -11.02
CA PHE A 393 15.38 4.76 -10.01
C PHE A 393 15.32 4.21 -8.59
N VAL A 394 14.21 3.58 -8.21
CA VAL A 394 13.99 3.12 -6.85
C VAL A 394 15.01 2.04 -6.48
N PHE A 395 15.22 1.05 -7.36
CA PHE A 395 16.17 -0.04 -7.10
C PHE A 395 17.61 0.49 -6.95
N VAL A 396 18.06 1.37 -7.86
CA VAL A 396 19.42 1.92 -7.82
C VAL A 396 19.61 2.79 -6.58
N VAL A 397 18.71 3.75 -6.34
CA VAL A 397 18.85 4.69 -5.21
C VAL A 397 18.74 3.94 -3.88
N SER A 398 17.78 3.02 -3.74
CA SER A 398 17.66 2.20 -2.52
C SER A 398 18.88 1.32 -2.31
N SER A 399 19.44 0.73 -3.37
CA SER A 399 20.67 -0.07 -3.27
C SER A 399 21.86 0.77 -2.79
N VAL A 400 21.99 2.01 -3.27
CA VAL A 400 23.03 2.94 -2.82
C VAL A 400 22.81 3.31 -1.35
N VAL A 401 21.59 3.70 -0.97
CA VAL A 401 21.25 4.05 0.42
C VAL A 401 21.54 2.89 1.36
N TRP A 402 21.11 1.67 1.02
CA TRP A 402 21.35 0.50 1.86
C TRP A 402 22.85 0.23 2.08
N ARG A 403 23.67 0.36 1.04
CA ARG A 403 25.14 0.16 1.15
C ARG A 403 25.82 1.26 1.97
N LEU A 404 25.36 2.51 1.87
CA LEU A 404 25.86 3.61 2.68
C LEU A 404 25.48 3.42 4.16
N LEU A 405 24.24 3.04 4.42
CA LEU A 405 23.76 2.73 5.76
C LEU A 405 24.49 1.53 6.37
N ASP A 406 24.76 0.48 5.59
CA ASP A 406 25.56 -0.65 6.05
C ASP A 406 26.97 -0.21 6.46
N ARG A 407 27.58 0.70 5.68
CA ARG A 407 28.92 1.24 6.00
C ARG A 407 28.96 2.07 7.28
N TRP A 408 27.90 2.81 7.61
CA TRP A 408 27.90 3.76 8.73
C TRP A 408 27.26 3.24 10.02
N MET A 409 26.19 2.45 9.91
CA MET A 409 25.39 1.96 11.04
C MET A 409 25.38 0.43 11.14
N GLY A 410 25.74 -0.25 10.06
CA GLY A 410 25.53 -1.68 9.87
C GLY A 410 24.07 -1.99 9.51
N LEU A 411 23.87 -2.90 8.57
CA LEU A 411 22.54 -3.24 8.08
C LEU A 411 21.89 -4.40 8.84
N ARG A 412 22.69 -5.42 9.17
CA ARG A 412 22.23 -6.67 9.76
C ARG A 412 22.55 -6.73 11.25
N VAL A 413 21.66 -7.32 12.04
CA VAL A 413 21.94 -7.63 13.46
C VAL A 413 23.06 -8.68 13.58
N GLU A 414 23.69 -8.74 14.74
CA GLU A 414 24.74 -9.74 15.00
C GLU A 414 24.19 -11.17 14.84
N PRO A 415 25.01 -12.14 14.38
CA PRO A 415 24.55 -13.52 14.17
C PRO A 415 23.90 -14.16 15.39
N ASP A 416 24.35 -13.82 16.60
CA ASP A 416 23.79 -14.34 17.84
C ASP A 416 22.44 -13.71 18.17
N ILE A 417 22.27 -12.40 17.92
CA ILE A 417 20.96 -11.72 18.00
C ILE A 417 20.00 -12.31 16.97
N GLU A 418 20.43 -12.58 15.74
CA GLU A 418 19.54 -13.19 14.74
C GLU A 418 19.13 -14.62 15.11
N ARG A 419 20.00 -15.38 15.78
CA ARG A 419 19.70 -16.72 16.30
C ARG A 419 18.77 -16.66 17.50
N LEU A 420 18.99 -15.73 18.43
CA LEU A 420 18.17 -15.53 19.62
C LEU A 420 16.79 -14.96 19.27
N GLY A 421 16.74 -14.01 18.33
CA GLY A 421 15.58 -13.18 18.02
C GLY A 421 15.79 -11.73 18.45
N GLN A 422 15.29 -10.78 17.65
CA GLN A 422 15.38 -9.35 17.94
C GLN A 422 14.53 -8.95 19.15
N ASP A 423 13.50 -9.74 19.48
CA ASP A 423 12.64 -9.48 20.65
C ASP A 423 13.46 -9.56 21.94
N ALA A 424 14.17 -10.66 22.16
CA ALA A 424 15.06 -10.80 23.32
C ALA A 424 16.38 -10.01 23.14
N GLY A 425 16.97 -10.05 21.94
CA GLY A 425 18.32 -9.51 21.70
C GLY A 425 18.41 -7.99 21.51
N GLU A 426 17.31 -7.31 21.18
CA GLU A 426 17.29 -5.83 21.03
C GLU A 426 16.22 -5.16 21.90
N LEU A 427 15.03 -5.76 22.08
CA LEU A 427 13.95 -5.16 22.88
C LEU A 427 13.97 -5.56 24.35
N GLY A 428 14.45 -6.76 24.67
CA GLY A 428 14.30 -7.37 25.99
C GLY A 428 12.85 -7.75 26.33
N ILE A 429 11.97 -7.87 25.33
CA ILE A 429 10.56 -8.24 25.52
C ILE A 429 10.15 -9.28 24.47
N GLU A 430 9.88 -10.49 24.93
CA GLU A 430 9.41 -11.60 24.09
C GLU A 430 7.89 -11.53 23.87
N SER A 431 7.41 -11.87 22.66
CA SER A 431 5.99 -11.75 22.32
C SER A 431 5.07 -12.76 22.99
N TYR A 432 5.63 -13.89 23.44
CA TYR A 432 4.87 -15.05 23.92
C TYR A 432 5.50 -15.62 25.20
N PRO A 433 5.66 -14.81 26.27
CA PRO A 433 6.46 -15.16 27.45
C PRO A 433 5.98 -16.46 28.12
N GLU A 434 4.67 -16.70 28.15
CA GLU A 434 4.04 -17.90 28.72
C GLU A 434 4.37 -19.22 27.97
N PHE A 435 4.88 -19.13 26.74
CA PHE A 435 5.24 -20.30 25.92
C PHE A 435 6.75 -20.55 25.88
N LEU A 436 7.52 -19.70 26.56
CA LEU A 436 8.94 -19.86 26.74
C LEU A 436 9.14 -20.64 28.04
N LEU A 437 9.95 -21.70 28.00
CA LEU A 437 10.33 -22.45 29.19
C LEU A 437 11.30 -21.61 30.03
N VAL A 438 10.79 -20.55 30.66
CA VAL A 438 11.44 -19.89 31.78
C VAL A 438 10.89 -20.56 33.02
N PRO A 439 11.71 -21.22 33.85
CA PRO A 439 11.23 -21.67 35.16
C PRO A 439 10.66 -20.46 35.88
N GLU A 440 9.39 -20.52 36.31
CA GLU A 440 8.88 -19.54 37.25
C GLU A 440 9.75 -19.62 38.52
N GLU A 441 10.65 -18.65 38.69
CA GLU A 441 11.26 -18.40 39.98
C GLU A 441 10.17 -17.79 40.86
N PHE A 442 9.36 -18.66 41.48
CA PHE A 442 8.70 -18.29 42.71
C PHE A 442 9.82 -18.00 43.71
N GLY A 443 10.15 -16.72 43.87
CA GLY A 443 10.97 -16.29 44.99
C GLY A 443 10.31 -16.85 46.25
N GLU A 444 11.06 -17.66 47.00
CA GLU A 444 10.70 -17.96 48.37
C GLU A 444 10.68 -16.61 49.10
N GLU A 445 9.48 -16.07 49.34
CA GLU A 445 9.27 -15.01 50.31
C GLU A 445 9.65 -15.58 51.69
N ASP A 446 10.84 -15.22 52.17
CA ASP A 446 11.22 -15.26 53.59
C ASP A 446 10.74 -13.99 54.31
#